data_AF-A0A0P0UTQ9-F1
#
_entry.id   AF-A0A0P0UTQ9-F1
#
_cell.length_a   1.000
_cell.length_b   1.000
_cell.length_c   1.000
_cell.angle_alpha   90.00
_cell.angle_beta   90.00
_cell.angle_gamma   90.00
#
_symmetry.space_group_name_H-M   'P 1'
#
loop_
_entity.id
_entity.type
_entity.pdbx_description
1 polymer ?
#
loop_
_entity_poly.entity_id
_entity_poly.type
_entity_poly.pdbx_seq_one_letter_code
_entity_poly.pdbx_strand_id
1 'polypeptide(L)'
;MGFKYLNKGEDIFDGDDGEDVYANEAQLTARLEYFEEQIAQMNESTPTEERIKALLEIGRIQVERYKGADAWEKAWTAFMLAQDDELWELAVEACDVMFLSEGPDALVALGHALWLGITFPIDPEITVAMLQHLVEESPEEADTRAVAATVAHYVTSMRCGPDDDLTFFTSQMLASVADKHSHVTDQTTFDMWHRTLQLDKPEVFLPKLSGAIDQLVEDKWWIDRDAIRAKLEAENPNDNED
;
A
#
# COMPACT_ATOMS: atom_id res chain seq x y z
N MET A 1 3.11 6.70 -18.94
CA MET A 1 4.28 6.09 -18.26
C MET A 1 3.73 4.90 -17.46
N GLY A 2 4.44 3.79 -17.31
CA GLY A 2 3.94 2.68 -16.47
C GLY A 2 4.14 3.00 -14.99
N PHE A 3 3.16 2.69 -14.15
CA PHE A 3 3.30 2.75 -12.69
C PHE A 3 4.03 1.47 -12.22
N LYS A 4 5.04 1.62 -11.36
CA LYS A 4 5.87 0.52 -10.82
C LYS A 4 5.10 -0.38 -9.84
N TYR A 5 4.17 0.17 -9.08
CA TYR A 5 3.44 -0.46 -7.97
C TYR A 5 1.96 -0.73 -8.31
N LEU A 6 1.46 -0.22 -9.44
CA LEU A 6 0.06 -0.35 -9.85
C LEU A 6 -0.05 -1.21 -11.12
N ASN A 7 -1.14 -1.96 -11.27
CA ASN A 7 -1.45 -2.79 -12.44
C ASN A 7 -0.39 -3.84 -12.79
N LYS A 8 0.09 -4.62 -11.81
CA LYS A 8 0.86 -5.84 -12.08
C LYS A 8 -0.02 -7.06 -12.44
N GLY A 9 -1.34 -6.93 -12.31
CA GLY A 9 -2.29 -8.05 -12.47
C GLY A 9 -2.66 -8.41 -13.91
N GLU A 10 -2.36 -7.57 -14.91
CA GLU A 10 -2.74 -7.87 -16.31
C GLU A 10 -1.65 -8.61 -17.12
N ASP A 11 -0.40 -8.67 -16.63
CA ASP A 11 0.72 -9.25 -17.40
C ASP A 11 1.45 -10.43 -16.72
N ILE A 12 1.06 -10.84 -15.50
CA ILE A 12 1.79 -11.90 -14.77
C ILE A 12 1.14 -13.30 -14.90
N PHE A 13 -0.12 -13.39 -15.34
CA PHE A 13 -0.89 -14.65 -15.28
C PHE A 13 -1.49 -15.14 -16.59
N ASP A 14 -1.01 -14.67 -17.76
CA ASP A 14 -1.38 -15.27 -19.06
C ASP A 14 -0.22 -16.09 -19.67
N GLY A 15 0.40 -16.93 -18.83
CA GLY A 15 1.43 -17.89 -19.22
C GLY A 15 0.85 -19.27 -19.53
N ASP A 16 0.11 -19.39 -20.63
CA ASP A 16 -0.23 -20.68 -21.23
C ASP A 16 0.97 -21.20 -22.05
N ASP A 17 2.07 -21.58 -21.38
CA ASP A 17 3.06 -22.50 -21.92
C ASP A 17 3.99 -23.04 -20.82
N GLY A 18 4.08 -24.37 -20.71
CA GLY A 18 4.87 -25.04 -19.67
C GLY A 18 6.38 -24.80 -19.75
N GLU A 19 6.92 -24.21 -20.82
CA GLU A 19 8.33 -23.79 -20.92
C GLU A 19 8.59 -22.42 -20.24
N ASP A 20 7.63 -21.51 -20.24
CA ASP A 20 7.75 -20.17 -19.64
C ASP A 20 7.78 -20.22 -18.11
N VAL A 21 7.07 -21.20 -17.52
CA VAL A 21 7.06 -21.42 -16.06
C VAL A 21 8.45 -21.82 -15.52
N TYR A 22 9.18 -22.69 -16.24
CA TYR A 22 10.53 -23.11 -15.81
C TYR A 22 11.59 -22.02 -16.05
N ALA A 23 11.45 -21.25 -17.13
CA ALA A 23 12.33 -20.10 -17.39
C ALA A 23 12.21 -19.03 -16.29
N ASN A 24 10.98 -18.82 -15.79
CA ASN A 24 10.69 -17.91 -14.69
C ASN A 24 11.32 -18.41 -13.36
N GLU A 25 11.19 -19.70 -13.02
CA GLU A 25 11.73 -20.24 -11.76
C GLU A 25 13.27 -20.13 -11.64
N ALA A 26 13.99 -20.38 -12.74
CA ALA A 26 15.46 -20.25 -12.74
C ALA A 26 15.91 -18.79 -12.57
N GLN A 27 15.20 -17.84 -13.20
CA GLN A 27 15.46 -16.40 -13.05
C GLN A 27 15.18 -15.92 -11.63
N LEU A 28 14.06 -16.34 -11.04
CA LEU A 28 13.70 -16.01 -9.66
C LEU A 28 14.73 -16.57 -8.66
N THR A 29 15.22 -17.80 -8.89
CA THR A 29 16.26 -18.41 -8.05
C THR A 29 17.57 -17.64 -8.13
N ALA A 30 18.04 -17.29 -9.34
CA ALA A 30 19.27 -16.50 -9.49
C ALA A 30 19.16 -15.10 -8.87
N ARG A 31 18.00 -14.46 -8.99
CA ARG A 31 17.74 -13.14 -8.37
C ARG A 31 17.69 -13.26 -6.84
N LEU A 32 17.09 -14.32 -6.30
CA LEU A 32 17.07 -14.60 -4.87
C LEU A 32 18.50 -14.76 -4.34
N GLU A 33 19.30 -15.64 -4.96
CA GLU A 33 20.70 -15.88 -4.59
C GLU A 33 21.51 -14.57 -4.60
N TYR A 34 21.31 -13.72 -5.62
CA TYR A 34 21.98 -12.42 -5.73
C TYR A 34 21.68 -11.49 -4.53
N PHE A 35 20.43 -11.40 -4.07
CA PHE A 35 20.10 -10.56 -2.91
C PHE A 35 20.50 -11.20 -1.57
N GLU A 36 20.44 -12.53 -1.46
CA GLU A 36 20.94 -13.25 -0.27
C GLU A 36 22.46 -13.07 -0.11
N GLU A 37 23.23 -13.15 -1.20
CA GLU A 37 24.66 -12.88 -1.22
C GLU A 37 24.97 -11.42 -0.86
N GLN A 38 24.18 -10.47 -1.36
CA GLN A 38 24.33 -9.06 -0.97
C GLN A 38 24.18 -8.89 0.54
N ILE A 39 23.11 -9.42 1.15
CA ILE A 39 22.90 -9.34 2.60
C ILE A 39 24.05 -9.99 3.37
N ALA A 40 24.57 -11.13 2.89
CA ALA A 40 25.68 -11.84 3.52
C ALA A 40 27.00 -11.04 3.52
N GLN A 41 27.16 -10.11 2.56
CA GLN A 41 28.33 -9.23 2.46
C GLN A 41 28.19 -7.93 3.29
N MET A 42 26.97 -7.59 3.72
CA MET A 42 26.70 -6.40 4.53
C MET A 42 27.27 -6.54 5.94
N ASN A 43 27.82 -5.45 6.46
CA ASN A 43 28.37 -5.36 7.81
C ASN A 43 27.73 -4.19 8.58
N GLU A 44 28.20 -3.93 9.80
CA GLU A 44 27.68 -2.85 10.66
C GLU A 44 27.84 -1.43 10.07
N SER A 45 28.74 -1.25 9.09
CA SER A 45 28.92 0.03 8.39
C SER A 45 27.98 0.20 7.19
N THR A 46 27.28 -0.85 6.77
CA THR A 46 26.29 -0.76 5.69
C THR A 46 25.06 0.00 6.18
N PRO A 47 24.56 1.02 5.46
CA PRO A 47 23.31 1.70 5.82
C PRO A 47 22.15 0.72 5.99
N THR A 48 21.35 0.89 7.04
CA THR A 48 20.17 0.04 7.31
C THR A 48 19.22 -0.01 6.11
N GLU A 49 19.06 1.11 5.42
CA GLU A 49 18.23 1.25 4.21
C GLU A 49 18.60 0.24 3.12
N GLU A 50 19.90 0.00 2.87
CA GLU A 50 20.37 -0.96 1.87
C GLU A 50 19.98 -2.39 2.25
N ARG A 51 20.09 -2.72 3.55
CA ARG A 51 19.68 -4.02 4.08
C ARG A 51 18.17 -4.22 3.94
N ILE A 52 17.37 -3.21 4.27
CA ILE A 52 15.91 -3.26 4.14
C ILE A 52 15.53 -3.47 2.67
N LYS A 53 16.11 -2.71 1.74
CA LYS A 53 15.84 -2.87 0.30
C LYS A 53 16.15 -4.28 -0.19
N ALA A 54 17.28 -4.86 0.20
CA ALA A 54 17.60 -6.25 -0.17
C ALA A 54 16.60 -7.26 0.44
N LEU A 55 16.17 -7.07 1.69
CA LEU A 55 15.15 -7.92 2.33
C LEU A 55 13.80 -7.84 1.61
N LEU A 56 13.38 -6.64 1.19
CA LEU A 56 12.14 -6.44 0.43
C LEU A 56 12.19 -7.14 -0.93
N GLU A 57 13.32 -7.05 -1.62
CA GLU A 57 13.50 -7.75 -2.90
C GLU A 57 13.43 -9.27 -2.74
N ILE A 58 14.08 -9.82 -1.70
CA ILE A 58 13.95 -11.24 -1.34
C ILE A 58 12.48 -11.58 -1.06
N GLY A 59 11.80 -10.77 -0.23
CA GLY A 59 10.41 -11.01 0.14
C GLY A 59 9.47 -11.05 -1.07
N ARG A 60 9.61 -10.11 -2.01
CA ARG A 60 8.85 -10.07 -3.28
C ARG A 60 9.09 -11.30 -4.14
N ILE A 61 10.35 -11.71 -4.29
CA ILE A 61 10.69 -12.93 -5.02
C ILE A 61 10.05 -14.15 -4.36
N GLN A 62 10.02 -14.21 -3.02
CA GLN A 62 9.38 -15.31 -2.31
C GLN A 62 7.85 -15.29 -2.44
N VAL A 63 7.20 -14.12 -2.53
CA VAL A 63 5.77 -14.01 -2.91
C VAL A 63 5.56 -14.61 -4.29
N GLU A 64 6.34 -14.20 -5.30
CA GLU A 64 6.25 -14.71 -6.68
C GLU A 64 6.50 -16.22 -6.77
N ARG A 65 7.29 -16.79 -5.85
CA ARG A 65 7.58 -18.23 -5.73
C ARG A 65 6.59 -19.00 -4.86
N TYR A 66 5.50 -18.38 -4.40
CA TYR A 66 4.52 -18.98 -3.49
C TYR A 66 5.14 -19.49 -2.17
N LYS A 67 6.15 -18.78 -1.66
CA LYS A 67 6.84 -19.03 -0.40
C LYS A 67 6.43 -17.99 0.64
N GLY A 68 5.13 -17.93 0.93
CA GLY A 68 4.55 -16.90 1.81
C GLY A 68 5.20 -16.81 3.19
N ALA A 69 5.55 -17.93 3.83
CA ALA A 69 6.23 -17.91 5.13
C ALA A 69 7.63 -17.27 5.07
N ASP A 70 8.39 -17.55 4.01
CA ASP A 70 9.73 -16.98 3.81
C ASP A 70 9.61 -15.48 3.47
N ALA A 71 8.64 -15.11 2.63
CA ALA A 71 8.34 -13.72 2.31
C ALA A 71 8.00 -12.91 3.58
N TRP A 72 7.11 -13.46 4.41
CA TRP A 72 6.70 -12.86 5.69
C TRP A 72 7.91 -12.63 6.60
N GLU A 73 8.78 -13.62 6.78
CA GLU A 73 9.94 -13.48 7.67
C GLU A 73 10.86 -12.32 7.24
N LYS A 74 11.13 -12.20 5.93
CA LYS A 74 12.01 -11.14 5.40
C LYS A 74 11.35 -9.78 5.48
N ALA A 75 10.07 -9.69 5.13
CA ALA A 75 9.31 -8.46 5.21
C ALA A 75 9.10 -7.99 6.66
N TRP A 76 8.85 -8.90 7.60
CA TRP A 76 8.78 -8.59 9.03
C TRP A 76 10.11 -8.01 9.53
N THR A 77 11.24 -8.62 9.15
CA THR A 77 12.56 -8.11 9.51
C THR A 77 12.81 -6.72 8.91
N ALA A 78 12.44 -6.51 7.63
CA ALA A 78 12.51 -5.23 6.96
C ALA A 78 11.64 -4.16 7.67
N PHE A 79 10.43 -4.52 8.07
CA PHE A 79 9.50 -3.63 8.78
C PHE A 79 10.05 -3.20 10.14
N MET A 80 10.59 -4.14 10.94
CA MET A 80 11.20 -3.83 12.23
C MET A 80 12.39 -2.86 12.09
N LEU A 81 13.27 -3.09 11.11
CA LEU A 81 14.39 -2.18 10.84
C LEU A 81 13.91 -0.80 10.35
N ALA A 82 12.89 -0.78 9.48
CA ALA A 82 12.37 0.45 8.92
C ALA A 82 11.66 1.31 9.96
N GLN A 83 10.90 0.72 10.90
CA GLN A 83 10.26 1.50 11.96
C GLN A 83 11.29 2.07 12.95
N ASP A 84 12.35 1.33 13.28
CA ASP A 84 13.40 1.77 14.22
C ASP A 84 14.15 3.00 13.69
N ASP A 85 14.41 3.03 12.38
CA ASP A 85 15.08 4.14 11.69
C ASP A 85 14.09 5.16 11.08
N GLU A 86 12.79 5.01 11.35
CA GLU A 86 11.69 5.85 10.83
C GLU A 86 11.68 5.99 9.28
N LEU A 87 12.10 4.94 8.58
CA LEU A 87 12.08 4.82 7.12
C LEU A 87 10.67 4.41 6.64
N TRP A 88 9.69 5.29 6.82
CA TRP A 88 8.27 4.97 6.68
C TRP A 88 7.85 4.45 5.30
N GLU A 89 8.47 4.92 4.21
CA GLU A 89 8.21 4.39 2.87
C GLU A 89 8.57 2.90 2.76
N LEU A 90 9.75 2.54 3.26
CA LEU A 90 10.21 1.15 3.30
C LEU A 90 9.40 0.30 4.28
N ALA A 91 8.89 0.90 5.37
CA ALA A 91 7.98 0.23 6.28
C ALA A 91 6.65 -0.12 5.59
N VAL A 92 6.11 0.77 4.76
CA VAL A 92 4.91 0.51 3.94
C VAL A 92 5.18 -0.58 2.91
N GLU A 93 6.31 -0.53 2.20
CA GLU A 93 6.69 -1.59 1.25
C GLU A 93 6.88 -2.95 1.94
N ALA A 94 7.35 -2.98 3.20
CA ALA A 94 7.44 -4.20 3.98
C ALA A 94 6.06 -4.76 4.35
N CYS A 95 5.14 -3.88 4.77
CA CYS A 95 3.76 -4.26 5.05
C CYS A 95 3.04 -4.80 3.80
N ASP A 96 3.29 -4.22 2.63
CA ASP A 96 2.77 -4.72 1.35
C ASP A 96 3.23 -6.16 1.08
N VAL A 97 4.54 -6.44 1.21
CA VAL A 97 5.06 -7.81 1.02
C VAL A 97 4.45 -8.80 2.04
N MET A 98 4.24 -8.38 3.29
CA MET A 98 3.55 -9.21 4.30
C MET A 98 2.07 -9.45 3.96
N PHE A 99 1.39 -8.45 3.41
CA PHE A 99 0.01 -8.61 2.93
C PHE A 99 -0.05 -9.62 1.78
N LEU A 100 0.82 -9.45 0.76
CA LEU A 100 0.90 -10.33 -0.40
C LEU A 100 1.40 -11.75 -0.08
N SER A 101 1.95 -11.98 1.10
CA SER A 101 2.35 -13.32 1.53
C SER A 101 1.17 -14.18 2.01
N GLU A 102 -0.04 -13.63 2.06
CA GLU A 102 -1.31 -14.30 2.44
C GLU A 102 -1.25 -15.00 3.81
N GLY A 103 -0.47 -14.45 4.74
CA GLY A 103 -0.36 -14.95 6.11
C GLY A 103 -1.60 -14.63 6.97
N PRO A 104 -1.72 -15.22 8.17
CA PRO A 104 -2.87 -14.99 9.05
C PRO A 104 -3.05 -13.53 9.50
N ASP A 105 -1.96 -12.75 9.50
CA ASP A 105 -1.96 -11.32 9.85
C ASP A 105 -1.76 -10.44 8.60
N ALA A 106 -2.03 -10.93 7.39
CA ALA A 106 -1.89 -10.16 6.14
C ALA A 106 -2.74 -8.87 6.14
N LEU A 107 -4.00 -8.95 6.57
CA LEU A 107 -4.87 -7.77 6.68
C LEU A 107 -4.40 -6.78 7.75
N VAL A 108 -3.77 -7.28 8.82
CA VAL A 108 -3.13 -6.44 9.83
C VAL A 108 -1.97 -5.67 9.19
N ALA A 109 -1.15 -6.32 8.36
CA ALA A 109 -0.09 -5.67 7.61
C ALA A 109 -0.65 -4.58 6.67
N LEU A 110 -1.72 -4.87 5.93
CA LEU A 110 -2.38 -3.87 5.07
C LEU A 110 -2.86 -2.66 5.87
N GLY A 111 -3.45 -2.87 7.05
CA GLY A 111 -3.87 -1.78 7.94
C GLY A 111 -2.71 -0.87 8.37
N HIS A 112 -1.52 -1.44 8.64
CA HIS A 112 -0.31 -0.66 8.91
C HIS A 112 0.16 0.11 7.67
N ALA A 113 0.18 -0.55 6.51
CA ALA A 113 0.60 0.06 5.25
C ALA A 113 -0.26 1.29 4.90
N LEU A 114 -1.58 1.16 5.04
CA LEU A 114 -2.54 2.24 4.84
C LEU A 114 -2.32 3.39 5.82
N TRP A 115 -2.20 3.09 7.12
CA TRP A 115 -2.01 4.12 8.13
C TRP A 115 -0.73 4.92 7.89
N LEU A 116 0.39 4.22 7.66
CA LEU A 116 1.69 4.83 7.41
C LEU A 116 1.71 5.61 6.08
N GLY A 117 1.20 5.04 4.99
CA GLY A 117 1.23 5.68 3.67
C GLY A 117 0.41 6.97 3.59
N ILE A 118 -0.66 7.05 4.37
CA ILE A 118 -1.49 8.26 4.47
C ILE A 118 -0.87 9.29 5.42
N THR A 119 -0.33 8.83 6.56
CA THR A 119 0.24 9.70 7.60
C THR A 119 1.49 10.42 7.12
N PHE A 120 2.38 9.72 6.40
CA PHE A 120 3.66 10.26 5.96
C PHE A 120 3.65 10.64 4.47
N PRO A 121 4.39 11.69 4.07
CA PRO A 121 4.49 12.13 2.68
C PRO A 121 5.47 11.22 1.88
N ILE A 122 5.17 9.92 1.83
CA ILE A 122 5.89 8.94 1.00
C ILE A 122 5.44 9.03 -0.46
N ASP A 123 6.10 8.27 -1.35
CA ASP A 123 5.68 8.14 -2.75
C ASP A 123 4.16 7.88 -2.85
N PRO A 124 3.41 8.79 -3.50
CA PRO A 124 1.96 8.65 -3.64
C PRO A 124 1.56 7.39 -4.40
N GLU A 125 2.41 6.85 -5.27
CA GLU A 125 2.12 5.62 -6.01
C GLU A 125 2.00 4.41 -5.07
N ILE A 126 2.88 4.31 -4.08
CA ILE A 126 2.83 3.28 -3.04
C ILE A 126 1.58 3.45 -2.18
N THR A 127 1.24 4.69 -1.83
CA THR A 127 0.01 4.98 -1.06
C THR A 127 -1.25 4.56 -1.84
N VAL A 128 -1.29 4.83 -3.14
CA VAL A 128 -2.40 4.42 -4.01
C VAL A 128 -2.47 2.90 -4.13
N ALA A 129 -1.33 2.19 -4.20
CA ALA A 129 -1.32 0.73 -4.25
C ALA A 129 -1.99 0.12 -3.02
N MET A 130 -1.73 0.67 -1.82
CA MET A 130 -2.34 0.17 -0.58
C MET A 130 -3.85 0.43 -0.55
N LEU A 131 -4.28 1.60 -1.03
CA LEU A 131 -5.71 1.93 -1.14
C LEU A 131 -6.41 1.07 -2.20
N GLN A 132 -5.71 0.71 -3.27
CA GLN A 132 -6.21 -0.23 -4.27
C GLN A 132 -6.41 -1.63 -3.66
N HIS A 133 -5.47 -2.13 -2.86
CA HIS A 133 -5.68 -3.39 -2.11
C HIS A 133 -6.91 -3.32 -1.21
N LEU A 134 -7.11 -2.22 -0.48
CA LEU A 134 -8.32 -2.06 0.33
C LEU A 134 -9.61 -2.08 -0.52
N VAL A 135 -9.58 -1.46 -1.71
CA VAL A 135 -10.70 -1.54 -2.67
C VAL A 135 -10.93 -2.99 -3.07
N GLU A 136 -9.88 -3.72 -3.46
CA GLU A 136 -9.95 -5.10 -3.96
C GLU A 136 -10.42 -6.10 -2.90
N GLU A 137 -9.94 -5.97 -1.66
CA GLU A 137 -10.30 -6.84 -0.52
C GLU A 137 -11.71 -6.58 0.02
N SER A 138 -12.32 -5.45 -0.33
CA SER A 138 -13.66 -5.08 0.15
C SER A 138 -14.76 -5.59 -0.79
N PRO A 139 -15.95 -5.99 -0.26
CA PRO A 139 -17.11 -6.36 -1.09
C PRO A 139 -17.52 -5.22 -2.04
N GLU A 140 -17.94 -5.53 -3.27
CA GLU A 140 -18.21 -4.53 -4.33
C GLU A 140 -19.17 -3.40 -3.92
N GLU A 141 -20.18 -3.74 -3.12
CA GLU A 141 -21.24 -2.83 -2.64
C GLU A 141 -20.89 -2.14 -1.30
N ALA A 142 -19.66 -2.29 -0.81
CA ALA A 142 -19.27 -1.73 0.47
C ALA A 142 -18.81 -0.26 0.34
N ASP A 143 -19.35 0.61 1.19
CA ASP A 143 -18.94 2.02 1.32
C ASP A 143 -17.42 2.18 1.50
N THR A 144 -16.74 1.20 2.13
CA THR A 144 -15.27 1.21 2.30
C THR A 144 -14.53 1.34 0.97
N ARG A 145 -15.02 0.72 -0.11
CA ARG A 145 -14.42 0.85 -1.45
C ARG A 145 -14.51 2.28 -1.97
N ALA A 146 -15.70 2.88 -1.83
CA ALA A 146 -15.95 4.25 -2.25
C ALA A 146 -15.06 5.23 -1.48
N VAL A 147 -14.94 5.02 -0.17
CA VAL A 147 -14.06 5.81 0.71
C VAL A 147 -12.59 5.64 0.32
N ALA A 148 -12.10 4.41 0.15
CA ALA A 148 -10.71 4.14 -0.20
C ALA A 148 -10.32 4.77 -1.56
N ALA A 149 -11.16 4.62 -2.59
CA ALA A 149 -10.91 5.23 -3.89
C ALA A 149 -10.96 6.76 -3.86
N THR A 150 -11.87 7.34 -3.05
CA THR A 150 -11.92 8.80 -2.83
C THR A 150 -10.65 9.30 -2.15
N VAL A 151 -10.17 8.59 -1.13
CA VAL A 151 -8.93 8.97 -0.43
C VAL A 151 -7.72 8.86 -1.36
N ALA A 152 -7.67 7.87 -2.24
CA ALA A 152 -6.59 7.76 -3.22
C ALA A 152 -6.57 8.98 -4.14
N HIS A 153 -7.74 9.39 -4.67
CA HIS A 153 -7.85 10.59 -5.49
C HIS A 153 -7.54 11.88 -4.73
N TYR A 154 -7.95 11.97 -3.46
CA TYR A 154 -7.63 13.10 -2.59
C TYR A 154 -6.11 13.22 -2.34
N VAL A 155 -5.45 12.13 -1.98
CA VAL A 155 -4.00 12.11 -1.71
C VAL A 155 -3.20 12.51 -2.94
N THR A 156 -3.52 11.98 -4.12
CA THR A 156 -2.81 12.30 -5.36
C THR A 156 -3.07 13.75 -5.81
N SER A 157 -4.29 14.24 -5.66
CA SER A 157 -4.61 15.66 -5.90
C SER A 157 -3.79 16.60 -5.02
N MET A 158 -3.51 16.21 -3.77
CA MET A 158 -2.73 17.01 -2.82
C MET A 158 -1.22 16.87 -3.01
N ARG A 159 -0.71 15.66 -3.27
CA ARG A 159 0.74 15.36 -3.35
C ARG A 159 1.32 15.54 -4.75
N CYS A 160 0.57 15.22 -5.80
CA CYS A 160 1.01 15.29 -7.19
C CYS A 160 0.45 16.53 -7.91
N GLY A 161 -0.81 16.87 -7.63
CA GLY A 161 -1.56 17.93 -8.31
C GLY A 161 -2.62 17.38 -9.29
N PRO A 162 -3.53 18.25 -9.77
CA PRO A 162 -4.71 17.84 -10.53
C PRO A 162 -4.42 17.32 -11.94
N ASP A 163 -3.33 17.77 -12.57
CA ASP A 163 -2.98 17.43 -13.96
C ASP A 163 -2.02 16.22 -14.07
N ASP A 164 -1.75 15.54 -12.95
CA ASP A 164 -0.82 14.41 -12.89
C ASP A 164 -1.46 13.09 -13.36
N ASP A 165 -0.66 12.24 -14.03
CA ASP A 165 -1.10 10.93 -14.54
C ASP A 165 -1.64 10.03 -13.42
N LEU A 166 -1.06 10.07 -12.22
CA LEU A 166 -1.52 9.27 -11.06
C LEU A 166 -2.84 9.81 -10.49
N THR A 167 -3.03 11.13 -10.51
CA THR A 167 -4.31 11.76 -10.15
C THR A 167 -5.41 11.37 -11.14
N PHE A 168 -5.09 11.34 -12.44
CA PHE A 168 -6.00 10.82 -13.46
C PHE A 168 -6.31 9.34 -13.24
N PHE A 169 -5.30 8.50 -12.99
CA PHE A 169 -5.50 7.08 -12.69
C PHE A 169 -6.47 6.86 -11.52
N THR A 170 -6.24 7.54 -10.40
CA THR A 170 -7.13 7.44 -9.22
C THR A 170 -8.54 7.96 -9.47
N SER A 171 -8.72 8.95 -10.36
CA SER A 171 -10.06 9.36 -10.81
C SER A 171 -10.79 8.24 -11.57
N GLN A 172 -10.07 7.47 -12.40
CA GLN A 172 -10.65 6.34 -13.13
C GLN A 172 -10.98 5.19 -12.17
N MET A 173 -10.13 4.94 -11.18
CA MET A 173 -10.41 3.99 -10.11
C MET A 173 -11.70 4.37 -9.34
N LEU A 174 -11.88 5.65 -8.99
CA LEU A 174 -13.09 6.14 -8.33
C LEU A 174 -14.34 5.98 -9.20
N ALA A 175 -14.26 6.27 -10.50
CA ALA A 175 -15.36 6.06 -11.44
C ALA A 175 -15.74 4.57 -11.56
N SER A 176 -14.75 3.68 -11.65
CA SER A 176 -14.94 2.23 -11.67
C SER A 176 -15.63 1.72 -10.40
N VAL A 177 -15.22 2.23 -9.23
CA VAL A 177 -15.87 1.91 -7.96
C VAL A 177 -17.31 2.41 -7.92
N ALA A 178 -17.60 3.62 -8.42
CA ALA A 178 -18.95 4.16 -8.45
C ALA A 178 -19.90 3.31 -9.32
N ASP A 179 -19.42 2.81 -10.46
CA ASP A 179 -20.19 1.88 -11.31
C ASP A 179 -20.47 0.56 -10.59
N LYS A 180 -19.45 -0.06 -9.98
CA LYS A 180 -19.61 -1.33 -9.26
C LYS A 180 -20.47 -1.23 -8.00
N HIS A 181 -20.39 -0.12 -7.27
CA HIS A 181 -21.09 0.09 -6.00
C HIS A 181 -22.54 0.56 -6.15
N SER A 182 -22.88 1.21 -7.27
CA SER A 182 -24.20 1.87 -7.40
C SER A 182 -24.69 2.03 -8.84
N HIS A 183 -24.06 1.36 -9.81
CA HIS A 183 -24.39 1.45 -11.24
C HIS A 183 -24.41 2.89 -11.75
N VAL A 184 -23.45 3.69 -11.30
CA VAL A 184 -23.27 5.08 -11.70
C VAL A 184 -22.72 5.12 -13.12
N THR A 185 -23.51 5.65 -14.07
CA THR A 185 -23.20 5.61 -15.51
C THR A 185 -23.07 6.98 -16.16
N ASP A 186 -23.29 8.07 -15.42
CA ASP A 186 -23.20 9.44 -15.92
C ASP A 186 -22.76 10.43 -14.84
N GLN A 187 -22.36 11.64 -15.25
CA GLN A 187 -21.86 12.66 -14.33
C GLN A 187 -22.89 13.11 -13.29
N THR A 188 -24.17 13.19 -13.66
CA THR A 188 -25.22 13.66 -12.73
C THR A 188 -25.44 12.63 -11.62
N THR A 189 -25.47 11.35 -11.98
CA THR A 189 -25.57 10.25 -11.01
C THR A 189 -24.30 10.14 -10.16
N PHE A 190 -23.12 10.40 -10.74
CA PHE A 190 -21.87 10.45 -9.99
C PHE A 190 -21.86 11.56 -8.94
N ASP A 191 -22.21 12.79 -9.31
CA ASP A 191 -22.27 13.92 -8.38
C ASP A 191 -23.24 13.66 -7.23
N MET A 192 -24.38 13.01 -7.53
CA MET A 192 -25.36 12.63 -6.52
C MET A 192 -24.83 11.54 -5.59
N TRP A 193 -24.22 10.49 -6.14
CA TRP A 193 -23.61 9.40 -5.38
C TRP A 193 -22.51 9.92 -4.45
N HIS A 194 -21.61 10.75 -4.98
CA HIS A 194 -20.50 11.35 -4.26
C HIS A 194 -20.98 12.19 -3.06
N ARG A 195 -22.00 13.04 -3.26
CA ARG A 195 -22.60 13.85 -2.19
C ARG A 195 -23.38 13.00 -1.17
N THR A 196 -24.08 11.97 -1.62
CA THR A 196 -24.88 11.09 -0.76
C THR A 196 -23.99 10.33 0.22
N LEU A 197 -22.84 9.83 -0.26
CA LEU A 197 -21.84 9.16 0.57
C LEU A 197 -20.92 10.14 1.33
N GLN A 198 -21.06 11.44 1.08
CA GLN A 198 -20.27 12.54 1.67
C GLN A 198 -18.77 12.42 1.32
N LEU A 199 -18.47 12.00 0.10
CA LEU A 199 -17.11 11.82 -0.43
C LEU A 199 -16.50 13.17 -0.87
N ASP A 200 -17.29 14.24 -0.90
CA ASP A 200 -16.86 15.62 -1.16
C ASP A 200 -16.27 16.33 0.06
N LYS A 201 -16.20 15.65 1.21
CA LYS A 201 -15.84 16.22 2.51
C LYS A 201 -14.74 15.43 3.19
N PRO A 202 -13.47 15.89 3.10
CA PRO A 202 -12.34 15.22 3.76
C PRO A 202 -12.55 14.97 5.25
N GLU A 203 -13.19 15.91 5.94
CA GLU A 203 -13.54 15.82 7.37
C GLU A 203 -14.55 14.70 7.68
N VAL A 204 -15.20 14.13 6.66
CA VAL A 204 -16.12 13.00 6.78
C VAL A 204 -15.48 11.71 6.31
N PHE A 205 -14.89 11.67 5.11
CA PHE A 205 -14.38 10.42 4.56
C PHE A 205 -13.05 9.97 5.16
N LEU A 206 -12.20 10.89 5.66
CA LEU A 206 -10.95 10.51 6.32
C LEU A 206 -11.20 9.77 7.65
N PRO A 207 -12.10 10.23 8.55
CA PRO A 207 -12.49 9.44 9.72
C PRO A 207 -13.11 8.09 9.38
N LYS A 208 -13.91 8.00 8.30
CA LYS A 208 -14.46 6.71 7.83
C LYS A 208 -13.35 5.74 7.44
N LEU A 209 -12.34 6.21 6.70
CA LEU A 209 -11.18 5.38 6.34
C LEU A 209 -10.40 4.97 7.58
N SER A 210 -10.16 5.89 8.52
CA SER A 210 -9.48 5.56 9.79
C SER A 210 -10.21 4.46 10.54
N GLY A 211 -11.55 4.51 10.59
CA GLY A 211 -12.36 3.46 11.20
C GLY A 211 -12.24 2.10 10.49
N ALA A 212 -12.16 2.08 9.16
CA ALA A 212 -11.91 0.86 8.40
C ALA A 212 -10.50 0.29 8.67
N ILE A 213 -9.49 1.15 8.75
CA ILE A 213 -8.12 0.76 9.10
C ILE A 213 -8.06 0.18 10.52
N ASP A 214 -8.73 0.83 11.49
CA ASP A 214 -8.81 0.32 12.87
C ASP A 214 -9.49 -1.06 12.93
N GLN A 215 -10.45 -1.36 12.05
CA GLN A 215 -11.07 -2.69 11.95
C GLN A 215 -10.13 -3.74 11.34
N LEU A 216 -9.24 -3.37 10.40
CA LEU A 216 -8.27 -4.32 9.84
C LEU A 216 -7.21 -4.74 10.86
N VAL A 217 -6.77 -3.80 11.70
CA VAL A 217 -5.69 -4.03 12.67
C VAL A 217 -6.22 -4.52 14.02
N GLU A 218 -7.45 -4.14 14.37
CA GLU A 218 -8.04 -4.39 15.69
C GLU A 218 -7.10 -3.92 16.82
N ASP A 219 -6.65 -4.84 17.69
CA ASP A 219 -5.73 -4.59 18.80
C ASP A 219 -4.26 -4.86 18.46
N LYS A 220 -3.94 -5.25 17.22
CA LYS A 220 -2.61 -5.72 16.80
C LYS A 220 -1.73 -4.63 16.19
N TRP A 221 -1.70 -3.44 16.77
CA TRP A 221 -0.80 -2.38 16.32
C TRP A 221 0.67 -2.72 16.68
N TRP A 222 1.53 -2.76 15.67
CA TRP A 222 2.96 -3.02 15.78
C TRP A 222 3.80 -1.76 15.97
N ILE A 223 3.21 -0.59 15.71
CA ILE A 223 3.80 0.73 15.90
C ILE A 223 3.09 1.50 17.01
N ASP A 224 3.83 2.37 17.70
CA ASP A 224 3.25 3.30 18.68
C ASP A 224 2.66 4.53 17.96
N ARG A 225 1.40 4.42 17.54
CA ARG A 225 0.69 5.49 16.84
C ARG A 225 0.58 6.79 17.65
N ASP A 226 0.45 6.67 18.97
CA ASP A 226 0.28 7.83 19.84
C ASP A 226 1.61 8.58 19.99
N ALA A 227 2.73 7.85 20.12
CA ALA A 227 4.06 8.45 20.09
C ALA A 227 4.34 9.14 18.75
N ILE A 228 3.98 8.51 17.62
CA ILE A 228 4.14 9.08 16.28
C ILE A 228 3.31 10.37 16.14
N ARG A 229 2.02 10.36 16.54
CA ARG A 229 1.15 11.54 16.48
C ARG A 229 1.71 12.69 17.31
N ALA A 230 2.11 12.42 18.56
CA ALA A 230 2.68 13.43 19.44
C ALA A 230 3.96 14.05 18.86
N LYS A 231 4.77 13.25 18.16
CA LYS A 231 5.97 13.74 17.47
C LYS A 231 5.59 14.67 16.30
N LEU A 232 4.66 14.26 15.44
CA LEU A 232 4.20 15.07 14.30
C LEU A 232 3.57 16.40 14.74
N GLU A 233 2.78 16.39 15.81
CA GLU A 233 2.20 17.61 16.40
C GLU A 233 3.28 18.55 16.94
N ALA A 234 4.35 18.00 17.53
CA ALA A 234 5.48 18.81 18.02
C ALA A 234 6.32 19.42 16.89
N GLU A 235 6.40 18.73 15.74
CA GLU A 235 7.13 19.21 14.55
C GLU A 235 6.32 20.26 13.76
N ASN A 236 4.99 20.24 13.85
CA ASN A 236 4.08 21.20 13.21
C ASN A 236 3.26 22.01 14.23
N PRO A 237 3.88 22.88 15.06
CA PRO A 237 3.20 23.59 16.14
C PRO A 237 2.15 24.62 15.67
N ASN A 238 2.11 24.96 14.38
CA ASN A 238 1.24 26.02 13.84
C ASN A 238 -0.18 25.56 13.45
N ASP A 239 -0.49 24.25 13.50
CA ASP A 239 -1.84 23.74 13.18
C ASP A 239 -2.75 23.61 14.42
N ASN A 240 -2.25 23.97 15.61
CA ASN A 240 -2.98 23.93 16.89
C ASN A 240 -3.53 25.30 17.34
N GLU A 241 -3.41 26.34 16.51
CA GLU A 241 -4.01 27.66 16.73
C GLU A 241 -4.95 28.01 15.57
N ASP A 242 -6.18 27.46 15.58
CA ASP A 242 -7.40 28.10 15.03
C ASP A 242 -8.69 27.46 15.57
#